data_AF-A0A6N6P6R9-F1
#
_entry.id   AF-A0A6N6P6R9-F1
#
_cell.length_a   1.000
_cell.length_b   1.000
_cell.length_c   1.000
_cell.angle_alpha   90.00
_cell.angle_beta   90.00
_cell.angle_gamma   90.00
#
_symmetry.space_group_name_H-M   'P 1'
#
loop_
_entity.id
_entity.type
_entity.pdbx_description
1 polymer ?
#
loop_
_entity_poly.entity_id
_entity_poly.type
_entity_poly.pdbx_seq_one_letter_code
_entity_poly.pdbx_strand_id
1 'polypeptide(L)'
;MGEKIIIPGKRQEERVFWIFQISFWVAISVVMLVLFATFRPGQSGTAMTILGRGCTGFLLTYVLSRVYRNPRVRRISGITKWLLVILCTLIACGIGTLIWIVIPLLLPIRDSLHETYSGNMSIVRFVMFCFWSAIYFGLEALENANHQAIANERLLLAARESELKHLQAQLNPHFLFNSLNTLLSKEQNPEALQMTQNLANFLRASLSKSHALERLEVELDSLEDYLAIQRIRFGENLECSIDCEMAARSVLVPRMVP
;
A
#
# COMPACT_ATOMS: atom_id res chain seq x y z
N MET A 1 -18.39 -23.32 -4.17
CA MET A 1 -18.06 -22.38 -5.26
C MET A 1 -17.18 -21.31 -4.63
N GLY A 2 -15.85 -21.46 -4.71
CA GLY A 2 -14.90 -20.68 -3.93
C GLY A 2 -14.67 -19.30 -4.54
N GLU A 3 -15.12 -18.27 -3.84
CA GLU A 3 -14.90 -16.88 -4.19
C GLU A 3 -13.40 -16.57 -4.08
N LYS A 4 -12.74 -16.44 -5.23
CA LYS A 4 -11.34 -16.01 -5.31
C LYS A 4 -11.30 -14.57 -4.79
N ILE A 5 -10.83 -14.40 -3.56
CA ILE A 5 -10.40 -13.11 -3.03
C ILE A 5 -9.31 -12.59 -3.98
N ILE A 6 -9.69 -11.66 -4.85
CA ILE A 6 -8.78 -10.96 -5.74
C ILE A 6 -7.96 -10.05 -4.85
N ILE A 7 -6.79 -10.51 -4.41
CA ILE A 7 -5.81 -9.67 -3.73
C ILE A 7 -5.44 -8.56 -4.73
N PRO A 8 -5.85 -7.30 -4.51
CA PRO A 8 -5.74 -6.25 -5.52
C PRO A 8 -4.28 -5.98 -5.91
N GLY A 9 -3.33 -6.17 -4.96
CA GLY A 9 -1.90 -6.01 -5.21
C GLY A 9 -1.32 -7.01 -6.23
N LYS A 10 -1.72 -8.29 -6.18
CA LYS A 10 -1.10 -9.33 -7.01
C LYS A 10 -1.38 -9.15 -8.51
N ARG A 11 -2.56 -8.60 -8.85
CA ARG A 11 -2.95 -8.30 -10.24
C ARG A 11 -2.26 -7.03 -10.75
N GLN A 12 -1.97 -6.08 -9.88
CA GLN A 12 -1.23 -4.86 -10.20
C GLN A 12 0.25 -5.16 -10.44
N GLU A 13 0.89 -5.95 -9.55
CA GLU A 13 2.24 -6.48 -9.73
C GLU A 13 2.42 -7.15 -11.10
N GLU A 14 1.48 -8.02 -11.47
CA GLU A 14 1.54 -8.75 -12.75
C GLU A 14 1.39 -7.81 -13.95
N ARG A 15 0.51 -6.81 -13.88
CA ARG A 15 0.38 -5.81 -14.95
C ARG A 15 1.66 -5.00 -15.12
N VAL A 16 2.22 -4.48 -14.03
CA VAL A 16 3.46 -3.69 -14.05
C VAL A 16 4.60 -4.54 -14.62
N PHE A 17 4.71 -5.80 -14.20
CA PHE A 17 5.69 -6.74 -14.74
C PHE A 17 5.56 -6.93 -16.26
N TRP A 18 4.35 -7.20 -16.77
CA TRP A 18 4.16 -7.44 -18.21
C TRP A 18 4.40 -6.18 -19.04
N ILE A 19 3.97 -5.00 -18.55
CA ILE A 19 4.24 -3.72 -19.20
C ILE A 19 5.76 -3.50 -19.28
N PHE A 20 6.48 -3.69 -18.18
CA PHE A 20 7.94 -3.58 -18.14
C PHE A 20 8.63 -4.58 -19.07
N GLN A 21 8.25 -5.86 -19.00
CA GLN A 21 8.84 -6.94 -19.79
C GLN A 21 8.69 -6.69 -21.31
N ILE A 22 7.48 -6.33 -21.75
CA ILE A 22 7.22 -6.07 -23.17
C ILE A 22 7.92 -4.80 -23.63
N SER A 23 7.77 -3.69 -22.89
CA SER A 23 8.38 -2.41 -23.25
C SER A 23 9.91 -2.49 -23.31
N PHE A 24 10.55 -3.18 -22.37
CA PHE A 24 11.99 -3.38 -22.33
C PHE A 24 12.51 -4.11 -23.58
N TRP A 25 11.91 -5.26 -23.91
CA TRP A 25 12.36 -6.07 -25.04
C TRP A 25 11.99 -5.44 -26.40
N VAL A 26 10.87 -4.74 -26.50
CA VAL A 26 10.53 -3.97 -27.71
C VAL A 26 11.52 -2.82 -27.90
N ALA A 27 11.79 -2.03 -26.85
CA ALA A 27 12.71 -0.91 -26.94
C ALA A 27 14.12 -1.36 -27.34
N ILE A 28 14.64 -2.43 -26.72
CA ILE A 28 15.99 -2.90 -27.04
C ILE A 28 16.09 -3.49 -28.45
N SER A 29 15.06 -4.20 -28.92
CA SER A 29 15.02 -4.70 -30.30
C SER A 29 14.98 -3.57 -31.32
N VAL A 30 14.22 -2.49 -31.05
CA VAL A 30 14.19 -1.29 -31.91
C VAL A 30 15.55 -0.59 -31.93
N VAL A 31 16.15 -0.35 -30.76
CA VAL A 31 17.48 0.28 -30.65
C VAL A 31 18.52 -0.53 -31.42
N MET A 32 18.54 -1.85 -31.23
CA MET A 32 19.47 -2.73 -31.94
C MET A 32 19.24 -2.71 -33.45
N LEU A 33 17.99 -2.67 -33.90
CA LEU A 33 17.66 -2.59 -35.33
C LEU A 33 18.16 -1.29 -35.95
N VAL A 34 17.96 -0.15 -35.28
CA VAL A 34 18.44 1.17 -35.74
C VAL A 34 19.96 1.24 -35.78
N LEU A 35 20.64 0.71 -34.75
CA LEU A 35 22.10 0.67 -34.71
C LEU A 35 22.66 -0.18 -35.86
N PHE A 36 22.12 -1.39 -36.07
CA PHE A 36 22.57 -2.25 -37.16
C PHE A 36 22.28 -1.65 -38.55
N ALA A 37 21.12 -1.02 -38.75
CA ALA A 37 20.79 -0.37 -40.01
C ALA A 37 21.74 0.79 -40.34
N THR A 38 22.16 1.55 -39.32
CA THR A 38 23.07 2.70 -39.48
C THR A 38 24.52 2.29 -39.69
N PHE A 39 25.03 1.36 -38.86
CA PHE A 39 26.46 1.02 -38.85
C PHE A 39 26.84 -0.12 -39.81
N ARG A 40 25.86 -0.96 -40.23
CA ARG A 40 26.07 -2.05 -41.19
C ARG A 40 24.91 -2.15 -42.20
N PRO A 41 24.75 -1.13 -43.06
CA PRO A 41 23.71 -1.14 -44.08
C PRO A 41 23.94 -2.29 -45.09
N GLY A 42 22.85 -2.95 -45.52
CA GLY A 42 22.88 -3.96 -46.59
C GLY A 42 23.08 -5.41 -46.17
N GLN A 43 23.26 -5.73 -44.88
CA GLN A 43 23.33 -7.12 -44.41
C GLN A 43 21.95 -7.78 -44.38
N SER A 44 21.76 -8.79 -45.24
CA SER A 44 20.56 -9.64 -45.26
C SER A 44 20.46 -10.49 -43.99
N GLY A 45 19.28 -10.54 -43.36
CA GLY A 45 19.02 -11.39 -42.18
C GLY A 45 19.20 -10.72 -40.81
N THR A 46 19.72 -9.49 -40.75
CA THR A 46 19.93 -8.72 -39.51
C THR A 46 18.65 -8.60 -38.66
N ALA A 47 17.53 -8.21 -39.27
CA ALA A 47 16.24 -8.10 -38.59
C ALA A 47 15.79 -9.44 -37.95
N MET A 48 15.93 -10.56 -38.68
CA MET A 48 15.57 -11.89 -38.18
C MET A 48 16.46 -12.30 -36.99
N THR A 49 17.76 -11.99 -37.03
CA THR A 49 18.67 -12.27 -35.91
C THR A 49 18.35 -11.44 -34.67
N ILE A 50 17.99 -10.16 -34.83
CA ILE A 50 17.65 -9.25 -33.73
C ILE A 50 16.34 -9.68 -33.08
N LEU A 51 15.32 -10.00 -33.89
CA LEU A 51 14.05 -10.51 -33.40
C LEU A 51 14.22 -11.85 -32.67
N GLY A 52 14.97 -12.79 -33.25
CA GLY A 52 15.28 -14.06 -32.60
C GLY A 52 15.99 -13.84 -31.26
N ARG A 53 16.98 -12.94 -31.21
CA ARG A 53 17.71 -12.61 -29.97
C ARG A 53 16.78 -11.99 -28.93
N GLY A 54 15.91 -11.07 -29.35
CA GLY A 54 14.86 -10.48 -28.51
C GLY A 54 13.95 -11.56 -27.91
N CYS A 55 13.47 -12.50 -28.72
CA CYS A 55 12.63 -13.62 -28.24
C CYS A 55 13.37 -14.51 -27.24
N THR A 56 14.62 -14.89 -27.51
CA THR A 56 15.40 -15.71 -26.57
C THR A 56 15.65 -14.97 -25.25
N GLY A 57 15.94 -13.68 -25.32
CA GLY A 57 16.12 -12.84 -24.13
C GLY A 57 14.84 -12.65 -23.34
N PHE A 58 13.70 -12.44 -24.01
CA PHE A 58 12.37 -12.36 -23.41
C PHE A 58 12.03 -13.63 -22.64
N LEU A 59 12.26 -14.80 -23.23
CA LEU A 59 12.02 -16.09 -22.58
C LEU A 59 12.94 -16.30 -21.37
N LEU A 60 14.23 -16.01 -21.51
CA LEU A 60 15.20 -16.18 -20.42
C LEU A 60 14.92 -15.24 -19.24
N THR A 61 14.61 -13.97 -19.50
CA THR A 61 14.23 -13.01 -18.45
C THR A 61 12.88 -13.34 -17.82
N TYR A 62 11.94 -13.90 -18.59
CA TYR A 62 10.71 -14.44 -18.03
C TYR A 62 10.97 -15.61 -17.07
N VAL A 63 11.83 -16.57 -17.45
CA VAL A 63 12.24 -17.65 -16.54
C VAL A 63 12.93 -17.10 -15.29
N LEU A 64 13.82 -16.13 -15.47
CA LEU A 64 14.52 -15.45 -14.38
C LEU A 64 13.54 -14.77 -13.41
N SER A 65 12.52 -14.08 -13.94
CA SER A 65 11.45 -13.49 -13.14
C SER A 65 10.69 -14.53 -12.30
N ARG A 66 10.47 -15.74 -12.85
CA ARG A 66 9.81 -16.82 -12.11
C ARG A 66 10.67 -17.38 -10.99
N VAL A 67 11.98 -17.44 -11.18
CA VAL A 67 12.93 -17.78 -10.11
C VAL A 67 12.90 -16.71 -9.03
N TYR A 68 12.95 -15.42 -9.40
CA TYR A 68 12.96 -14.31 -8.44
C TYR A 68 11.64 -14.19 -7.67
N ARG A 69 10.50 -14.46 -8.31
CA ARG A 69 9.17 -14.43 -7.68
C ARG A 69 8.90 -15.66 -6.79
N ASN A 70 9.77 -16.68 -6.80
CA ASN A 70 9.62 -17.84 -5.95
C ASN A 70 9.72 -17.44 -4.46
N PRO A 71 8.73 -17.80 -3.61
CA PRO A 71 8.74 -17.45 -2.19
C PRO A 71 10.02 -17.86 -1.44
N ARG A 72 10.66 -18.95 -1.88
CA ARG A 72 11.93 -19.41 -1.29
C ARG A 72 13.07 -18.43 -1.54
N VAL A 73 13.13 -17.85 -2.75
CA VAL A 73 14.17 -16.88 -3.14
C VAL A 73 13.88 -15.52 -2.52
N ARG A 74 12.60 -15.11 -2.47
CA ARG A 74 12.18 -13.87 -1.79
C ARG A 74 12.52 -13.83 -0.30
N ARG A 75 12.58 -14.98 0.36
CA ARG A 75 12.95 -15.10 1.79
C ARG A 75 14.45 -14.87 2.04
N ILE A 76 15.29 -15.05 1.03
CA ILE A 76 16.74 -14.87 1.16
C ILE A 76 17.04 -13.38 1.19
N SER A 77 17.82 -12.94 2.19
CA SER A 77 18.21 -11.54 2.39
C SER A 77 19.73 -11.35 2.36
N GLY A 78 20.18 -10.14 2.04
CA GLY A 78 21.59 -9.76 2.08
C GLY A 78 22.42 -10.32 0.93
N ILE A 79 23.69 -10.61 1.19
CA ILE A 79 24.68 -10.93 0.14
C ILE A 79 24.36 -12.25 -0.60
N THR A 80 23.73 -13.21 0.07
CA THR A 80 23.35 -14.50 -0.52
C THR A 80 22.28 -14.35 -1.61
N LYS A 81 21.35 -13.40 -1.48
CA LYS A 81 20.38 -13.05 -2.53
C LYS A 81 21.12 -12.56 -3.77
N TRP A 82 22.06 -11.63 -3.58
CA TRP A 82 22.82 -11.05 -4.69
C TRP A 82 23.74 -12.06 -5.38
N LEU A 83 24.36 -12.97 -4.64
CA LEU A 83 25.13 -14.08 -5.20
C LEU A 83 24.26 -15.00 -6.06
N LEU A 84 23.05 -15.33 -5.60
CA LEU A 84 22.10 -16.14 -6.38
C LEU A 84 21.65 -15.40 -7.65
N VAL A 85 21.37 -14.10 -7.56
CA VAL A 85 21.00 -13.26 -8.70
C VAL A 85 22.09 -13.24 -9.76
N ILE A 86 23.35 -13.03 -9.35
CA ILE A 86 24.51 -13.04 -10.24
C ILE A 86 24.67 -14.43 -10.88
N LEU A 87 24.61 -15.51 -10.09
CA LEU A 87 24.71 -16.88 -10.59
C LEU A 87 23.63 -17.19 -11.62
N CYS A 88 22.36 -16.90 -11.33
CA CYS A 88 21.27 -17.12 -12.27
C CYS A 88 21.41 -16.28 -13.54
N THR A 89 21.90 -15.05 -13.42
CA THR A 89 22.16 -14.16 -14.56
C THR A 89 23.27 -14.70 -15.46
N LEU A 90 24.36 -15.21 -14.86
CA LEU A 90 25.46 -15.85 -15.58
C LEU A 90 25.01 -17.13 -16.31
N ILE A 91 24.22 -17.98 -15.63
CA ILE A 91 23.66 -19.19 -16.23
C ILE A 91 22.74 -18.83 -17.42
N ALA A 92 21.84 -17.86 -17.24
CA ALA A 92 20.96 -17.41 -18.32
C ALA A 92 21.76 -16.84 -19.50
N CYS A 93 22.80 -16.06 -19.22
CA CYS A 93 23.70 -15.55 -20.26
C CYS A 93 24.39 -16.69 -21.01
N GLY A 94 24.94 -17.67 -20.29
CA GLY A 94 25.60 -18.86 -20.85
C GLY A 94 24.67 -19.71 -21.73
N ILE A 95 23.44 -19.96 -21.28
CA ILE A 95 22.41 -20.66 -22.06
C ILE A 95 22.08 -19.86 -23.34
N GLY A 96 21.87 -18.55 -23.21
CA GLY A 96 21.62 -17.69 -24.37
C GLY A 96 22.78 -17.69 -25.37
N THR A 97 24.04 -17.71 -24.90
CA THR A 97 25.21 -17.81 -25.78
C THR A 97 25.28 -19.16 -26.47
N LEU A 98 25.00 -20.26 -25.76
CA LEU A 98 25.03 -21.60 -26.30
C LEU A 98 23.95 -21.81 -27.38
N ILE A 99 22.73 -21.33 -27.14
CA ILE A 99 21.62 -21.36 -28.12
C ILE A 99 22.07 -20.69 -29.41
N TRP A 100 22.66 -19.49 -29.29
CA TRP A 100 23.25 -18.74 -30.38
C TRP A 100 24.66 -19.18 -30.72
N ILE A 101 25.05 -20.43 -30.49
CA ILE A 101 26.23 -21.08 -31.09
C ILE A 101 25.78 -22.36 -31.80
N VAL A 102 24.88 -23.10 -31.15
CA VAL A 102 24.40 -24.40 -31.61
C VAL A 102 23.34 -24.28 -32.72
N ILE A 103 22.43 -23.30 -32.67
CA ILE A 103 21.34 -23.20 -33.68
C ILE A 103 21.87 -23.14 -35.13
N PRO A 104 22.86 -22.29 -35.45
CA PRO A 104 23.37 -22.19 -36.82
C PRO A 104 24.33 -23.32 -37.22
N LEU A 105 24.76 -24.13 -36.26
CA LEU A 105 25.48 -25.39 -36.51
C LEU A 105 24.51 -26.51 -36.91
N LEU A 106 23.30 -26.52 -36.34
CA LEU A 106 22.28 -27.55 -36.59
C LEU A 106 21.37 -27.25 -37.79
N LEU A 107 21.12 -25.97 -38.08
CA LEU A 107 20.27 -25.55 -39.20
C LEU A 107 21.12 -25.03 -40.37
N PRO A 108 20.78 -25.35 -41.63
CA PRO A 108 21.47 -24.85 -42.84
C PRO A 108 21.13 -23.38 -43.13
N ILE A 109 21.14 -22.54 -42.09
CA ILE A 109 20.96 -21.08 -42.13
C ILE A 109 22.31 -20.39 -41.85
N ARG A 110 23.40 -21.17 -41.90
CA ARG A 110 24.76 -20.81 -41.51
C ARG A 110 25.21 -19.49 -42.12
N ASP A 111 25.08 -19.31 -43.43
CA ASP A 111 25.68 -18.15 -44.12
C ASP A 111 25.02 -16.81 -43.77
N SER A 112 23.71 -16.80 -43.49
CA SER A 112 22.98 -15.58 -43.09
C SER A 112 23.15 -15.22 -41.61
N LEU A 113 23.51 -16.18 -40.76
CA LEU A 113 23.66 -15.96 -39.31
C LEU A 113 25.12 -15.72 -38.91
N HIS A 114 26.09 -16.33 -39.61
CA HIS A 114 27.51 -16.37 -39.23
C HIS A 114 28.23 -15.01 -39.33
N GLU A 115 27.84 -14.11 -40.25
CA GLU A 115 28.43 -12.76 -40.31
C GLU A 115 28.07 -11.87 -39.09
N THR A 116 27.04 -12.26 -38.33
CA THR A 116 26.62 -11.56 -37.11
C THR A 116 27.14 -12.24 -35.83
N TYR A 117 28.06 -13.21 -35.96
CA TYR A 117 28.80 -13.87 -34.87
C TYR A 117 30.07 -13.10 -34.50
N SER A 118 29.92 -11.88 -34.00
CA SER A 118 31.01 -11.28 -33.21
C SER A 118 30.86 -11.76 -31.77
N GLY A 119 31.89 -12.40 -31.21
CA GLY A 119 31.96 -12.77 -29.78
C GLY A 119 31.67 -11.62 -28.79
N ASN A 120 31.68 -10.38 -29.29
CA ASN A 120 31.30 -9.15 -28.58
C ASN A 120 29.82 -9.11 -28.12
N MET A 121 28.93 -9.93 -28.67
CA MET A 121 27.49 -9.91 -28.32
C MET A 121 27.18 -10.55 -26.95
N SER A 122 28.09 -11.36 -26.41
CA SER A 122 27.93 -11.95 -25.08
C SER A 122 27.99 -10.90 -23.97
N ILE A 123 28.85 -9.88 -24.14
CA ILE A 123 28.97 -8.76 -23.21
C ILE A 123 27.69 -7.93 -23.23
N VAL A 124 27.18 -7.61 -24.42
CA VAL A 124 25.91 -6.87 -24.58
C VAL A 124 24.76 -7.60 -23.91
N ARG A 125 24.65 -8.93 -24.09
CA ARG A 125 23.63 -9.75 -23.43
C ARG A 125 23.76 -9.73 -21.91
N PHE A 126 24.97 -9.87 -21.39
CA PHE A 126 25.22 -9.82 -19.96
C PHE A 126 24.79 -8.47 -19.37
N VAL A 127 25.20 -7.36 -20.00
CA VAL A 127 24.81 -6.01 -19.58
C VAL A 127 23.29 -5.84 -19.62
N MET A 128 22.61 -6.33 -20.65
CA MET A 128 21.15 -6.28 -20.76
C MET A 128 20.46 -7.05 -19.63
N PHE A 129 20.94 -8.25 -19.27
CA PHE A 129 20.37 -9.02 -18.17
C PHE A 129 20.66 -8.39 -16.81
N CYS A 130 21.86 -7.84 -16.61
CA CYS A 130 22.18 -7.06 -15.41
C CYS A 130 21.26 -5.85 -15.26
N PHE A 131 21.07 -5.10 -16.35
CA PHE A 131 20.20 -3.93 -16.36
C PHE A 131 18.73 -4.29 -16.12
N TRP A 132 18.23 -5.35 -16.77
CA TRP A 132 16.89 -5.87 -16.53
C TRP A 132 16.70 -6.31 -15.06
N SER A 133 17.66 -7.06 -14.50
CA SER A 133 17.63 -7.49 -13.09
C SER A 133 17.68 -6.30 -12.14
N ALA A 134 18.49 -5.28 -12.44
CA ALA A 134 18.57 -4.06 -11.64
C ALA A 134 17.21 -3.33 -11.58
N ILE A 135 16.54 -3.18 -12.73
CA ILE A 135 15.20 -2.56 -12.75
C ILE A 135 14.18 -3.43 -12.01
N TYR A 136 14.19 -4.75 -12.24
CA TYR A 136 13.28 -5.67 -11.53
C TYR A 136 13.40 -5.53 -10.01
N PHE A 137 14.63 -5.54 -9.48
CA PHE A 137 14.85 -5.38 -8.03
C PHE A 137 14.59 -3.96 -7.54
N GLY A 138 14.78 -2.94 -8.39
CA GLY A 138 14.40 -1.56 -8.08
C GLY A 138 12.88 -1.41 -7.91
N LEU A 139 12.10 -2.00 -8.81
CA LEU A 139 10.63 -2.04 -8.71
C LEU A 139 10.17 -2.81 -7.47
N GLU A 140 10.76 -3.98 -7.21
CA GLU A 140 10.48 -4.77 -6.00
C GLU A 140 10.81 -3.99 -4.71
N ALA A 141 11.91 -3.22 -4.70
CA ALA A 141 12.28 -2.40 -3.55
C ALA A 141 11.29 -1.27 -3.30
N LEU A 142 10.82 -0.59 -4.37
CA LEU A 142 9.82 0.47 -4.26
C LEU A 142 8.49 -0.06 -3.75
N GLU A 143 8.05 -1.21 -4.25
CA GLU A 143 6.83 -1.87 -3.79
C GLU A 143 6.92 -2.26 -2.31
N ASN A 144 8.04 -2.86 -1.90
CA ASN A 144 8.28 -3.21 -0.50
C ASN A 144 8.30 -1.96 0.40
N ALA A 145 8.91 -0.87 -0.04
CA ALA A 145 8.93 0.40 0.71
C ALA A 145 7.52 0.99 0.88
N ASN A 146 6.70 0.98 -0.18
CA ASN A 146 5.31 1.43 -0.10
C ASN A 146 4.49 0.57 0.87
N HIS A 147 4.66 -0.75 0.83
CA HIS A 147 3.99 -1.65 1.78
C HIS A 147 4.41 -1.40 3.24
N GLN A 148 5.69 -1.14 3.48
CA GLN A 148 6.19 -0.79 4.82
C GLN A 148 5.64 0.56 5.28
N ALA A 149 5.56 1.55 4.40
CA ALA A 149 5.00 2.86 4.71
C ALA A 149 3.52 2.75 5.16
N ILE A 150 2.70 2.02 4.39
CA ILE A 150 1.28 1.79 4.73
C ILE A 150 1.15 1.01 6.06
N ALA A 151 2.02 0.02 6.29
CA ALA A 151 2.01 -0.75 7.53
C ALA A 151 2.35 0.14 8.74
N ASN A 152 3.35 1.01 8.63
CA ASN A 152 3.72 1.97 9.67
C ASN A 152 2.62 2.97 9.97
N GLU A 153 1.94 3.48 8.94
CA GLU A 153 0.81 4.39 9.12
C GLU A 153 -0.32 3.74 9.92
N ARG A 154 -0.65 2.48 9.62
CA ARG A 154 -1.65 1.71 10.39
C ARG A 154 -1.24 1.50 11.84
N LEU A 155 0.04 1.20 12.10
CA LEU A 155 0.55 1.06 13.46
C LEU A 155 0.45 2.37 14.24
N LEU A 156 0.75 3.50 13.59
CA LEU A 156 0.65 4.82 14.21
C LEU A 156 -0.80 5.19 14.54
N LEU A 157 -1.76 4.89 13.67
CA LEU A 157 -3.17 5.08 13.94
C LEU A 157 -3.65 4.22 15.12
N ALA A 158 -3.28 2.94 15.15
CA ALA A 158 -3.61 2.04 16.25
C ALA A 158 -3.00 2.51 17.58
N ALA A 159 -1.75 3.01 17.55
CA ALA A 159 -1.10 3.58 18.73
C ALA A 159 -1.84 4.82 19.25
N ARG A 160 -2.22 5.76 18.37
CA ARG A 160 -3.02 6.94 18.75
C ARG A 160 -4.37 6.56 19.33
N GLU A 161 -5.06 5.58 18.74
CA GLU A 161 -6.33 5.11 19.26
C GLU A 161 -6.18 4.48 20.65
N SER A 162 -5.09 3.72 20.86
CA SER A 162 -4.76 3.15 22.17
C SER A 162 -4.41 4.23 23.20
N GLU A 163 -3.69 5.28 22.80
CA GLU A 163 -3.35 6.42 23.65
C GLU A 163 -4.61 7.19 24.06
N LEU A 164 -5.51 7.49 23.11
CA LEU A 164 -6.80 8.11 23.39
C LEU A 164 -7.62 7.28 24.37
N LYS A 165 -7.72 5.97 24.16
CA LYS A 165 -8.40 5.04 25.09
C LYS A 165 -7.76 5.05 26.47
N HIS A 166 -6.42 5.12 26.55
CA HIS A 166 -5.72 5.19 27.82
C HIS A 166 -6.00 6.51 28.55
N LEU A 167 -5.93 7.65 27.85
CA LEU A 167 -6.27 8.97 28.40
C LEU A 167 -7.73 9.02 28.86
N GLN A 168 -8.67 8.49 28.07
CA GLN A 168 -10.06 8.35 28.47
C GLN A 168 -10.22 7.48 29.73
N ALA A 169 -9.44 6.41 29.87
CA ALA A 169 -9.48 5.54 31.05
C ALA A 169 -8.88 6.19 32.32
N GLN A 170 -7.96 7.16 32.18
CA GLN A 170 -7.46 7.93 33.32
C GLN A 170 -8.55 8.78 33.99
N LEU A 171 -9.54 9.23 33.21
CA LEU A 171 -10.77 9.77 33.76
C LEU A 171 -11.59 8.62 34.34
N ASN A 172 -11.40 8.24 35.60
CA ASN A 172 -12.18 7.17 36.24
C ASN A 172 -13.66 7.61 36.33
N PRO A 173 -14.56 7.18 35.43
CA PRO A 173 -15.89 7.75 35.34
C PRO A 173 -16.71 7.36 36.57
N HIS A 174 -16.47 6.16 37.09
CA HIS A 174 -17.12 5.67 38.29
C HIS A 174 -16.77 6.51 39.52
N PHE A 175 -15.50 6.89 39.69
CA PHE A 175 -15.11 7.81 40.76
C PHE A 175 -15.81 9.17 40.61
N LEU A 176 -15.79 9.76 39.41
CA LEU A 176 -16.45 11.04 39.13
C LEU A 176 -17.96 11.00 39.42
N PHE A 177 -18.68 9.99 38.93
CA PHE A 177 -20.11 9.84 39.20
C PHE A 177 -20.40 9.62 40.68
N ASN A 178 -19.56 8.83 41.37
CA ASN A 178 -19.72 8.62 42.80
C ASN A 178 -19.50 9.91 43.60
N SER A 179 -18.50 10.71 43.23
CA SER A 179 -18.28 12.02 43.83
C SER A 179 -19.46 12.96 43.60
N LEU A 180 -19.99 13.04 42.37
CA LEU A 180 -21.15 13.88 42.03
C LEU A 180 -22.42 13.43 42.76
N ASN A 181 -22.71 12.13 42.80
CA ASN A 181 -23.87 11.58 43.52
C ASN A 181 -23.77 11.84 45.03
N THR A 182 -22.56 11.73 45.60
CA THR A 182 -22.33 12.08 47.01
C THR A 182 -22.58 13.56 47.27
N LEU A 183 -22.16 14.44 46.35
CA LEU A 183 -22.39 15.88 46.44
C LEU A 183 -23.89 16.21 46.35
N LEU A 184 -24.60 15.63 45.37
CA LEU A 184 -26.06 15.70 45.23
C LEU A 184 -26.79 15.30 46.52
N SER A 185 -26.34 14.25 47.21
CA SER A 185 -27.00 13.80 48.46
C SER A 185 -26.81 14.73 49.66
N LYS A 186 -25.83 15.64 49.60
CA LYS A 186 -25.47 16.56 50.70
C LYS A 186 -25.86 18.01 50.43
N GLU A 187 -26.13 18.34 49.17
CA GLU A 187 -26.50 19.69 48.74
C GLU A 187 -27.94 20.01 49.11
N GLN A 188 -28.19 21.22 49.60
CA GLN A 188 -29.50 21.70 50.03
C GLN A 188 -30.01 22.84 49.15
N ASN A 189 -29.12 23.49 48.38
CA ASN A 189 -29.52 24.49 47.42
C ASN A 189 -30.11 23.82 46.15
N PRO A 190 -31.39 24.09 45.82
CA PRO A 190 -32.05 23.46 44.66
C PRO A 190 -31.38 23.82 43.32
N GLU A 191 -30.81 25.02 43.18
CA GLU A 191 -30.11 25.44 41.97
C GLU A 191 -28.77 24.71 41.80
N ALA A 192 -28.02 24.53 42.89
CA ALA A 192 -26.78 23.75 42.90
C ALA A 192 -27.04 22.26 42.64
N LEU A 193 -28.16 21.71 43.16
CA LEU A 193 -28.61 20.35 42.89
C LEU A 193 -28.85 20.15 41.39
N GLN A 194 -29.61 21.07 40.77
CA GLN A 194 -29.92 21.01 39.34
C GLN A 194 -28.67 21.17 38.47
N MET A 195 -27.76 22.09 38.80
CA MET A 195 -26.48 22.25 38.10
C MET A 195 -25.63 20.97 38.18
N THR A 196 -25.56 20.34 39.35
CA THR A 196 -24.78 19.11 39.57
C THR A 196 -25.40 17.93 38.83
N GLN A 197 -26.73 17.86 38.76
CA GLN A 197 -27.47 16.84 37.99
C GLN A 197 -27.17 16.96 36.49
N ASN A 198 -27.29 18.17 35.93
CA ASN A 198 -27.01 18.43 34.51
C ASN A 198 -25.54 18.12 34.19
N LEU A 199 -24.60 18.49 35.07
CA LEU A 199 -23.19 18.16 34.93
C LEU A 199 -22.94 16.65 34.94
N ALA A 200 -23.60 15.91 35.83
CA ALA A 200 -23.48 14.45 35.90
C ALA A 200 -24.01 13.77 34.63
N ASN A 201 -25.14 14.25 34.09
CA ASN A 201 -25.71 13.73 32.84
C ASN A 201 -24.81 14.03 31.64
N PHE A 202 -24.34 15.28 31.50
CA PHE A 202 -23.40 15.68 30.44
C PHE A 202 -22.12 14.83 30.47
N LEU A 203 -21.48 14.70 31.65
CA LEU A 203 -20.26 13.88 31.79
C LEU A 203 -20.53 12.40 31.51
N ARG A 204 -21.71 11.88 31.85
CA ARG A 204 -22.11 10.50 31.51
C ARG A 204 -22.25 10.33 30.01
N ALA A 205 -22.86 11.29 29.34
CA ALA A 205 -23.00 11.28 27.89
C ALA A 205 -21.66 11.42 27.17
N SER A 206 -20.69 12.19 27.70
CA SER A 206 -19.34 12.30 27.13
C SER A 206 -18.48 11.05 27.36
N LEU A 207 -18.48 10.50 28.57
CA LEU A 207 -17.59 9.40 28.98
C LEU A 207 -18.15 7.99 28.74
N SER A 208 -19.40 7.85 28.29
CA SER A 208 -19.98 6.54 27.98
C SER A 208 -19.28 5.88 26.79
N LYS A 209 -19.26 4.53 26.76
CA LYS A 209 -18.66 3.76 25.66
C LYS A 209 -19.40 4.05 24.36
N SER A 210 -18.64 4.49 23.35
CA SER A 210 -19.11 4.88 22.02
C SER A 210 -19.81 3.74 21.26
N HIS A 211 -21.04 4.01 20.83
CA HIS A 211 -21.51 3.52 19.53
C HIS A 211 -21.04 4.50 18.44
N ALA A 212 -20.74 3.99 17.24
CA ALA A 212 -20.26 4.83 16.12
C ALA A 212 -21.33 5.79 15.59
N LEU A 213 -22.60 5.48 15.87
CA LEU A 213 -23.78 6.25 15.51
C LEU A 213 -24.72 6.25 16.70
N GLU A 214 -25.33 7.39 17.00
CA GLU A 214 -26.30 7.59 18.08
C GLU A 214 -27.49 8.40 17.57
N ARG A 215 -28.67 8.29 18.20
CA ARG A 215 -29.83 9.09 17.81
C ARG A 215 -29.56 10.56 18.12
N LEU A 216 -29.94 11.45 17.20
CA LEU A 216 -29.78 12.90 17.37
C LEU A 216 -30.43 13.41 18.67
N GLU A 217 -31.54 12.82 19.10
CA GLU A 217 -32.19 13.15 20.39
C GLU A 217 -31.25 13.03 21.59
N VAL A 218 -30.41 11.99 21.65
CA VAL A 218 -29.50 11.75 22.78
C VAL A 218 -28.38 12.81 22.81
N GLU A 219 -27.89 13.20 21.64
CA GLU A 219 -26.91 14.28 21.49
C GLU A 219 -27.52 15.63 21.88
N LEU A 220 -28.78 15.88 21.49
CA LEU A 220 -29.51 17.11 21.84
C LEU A 220 -29.79 17.20 23.34
N ASP A 221 -30.22 16.11 23.99
CA ASP A 221 -30.46 16.07 25.44
C ASP A 221 -29.16 16.41 26.20
N SER A 222 -28.02 15.88 25.75
CA SER A 222 -26.71 16.18 26.34
C SER A 222 -26.28 17.64 26.13
N LEU A 223 -26.61 18.21 24.96
CA LEU A 223 -26.41 19.63 24.65
C LEU A 223 -27.30 20.53 25.50
N GLU A 224 -28.54 20.14 25.76
CA GLU A 224 -29.47 20.84 26.65
C GLU A 224 -28.93 20.88 28.08
N ASP A 225 -28.43 19.75 28.60
CA ASP A 225 -27.75 19.68 29.89
C ASP A 225 -26.56 20.64 29.96
N TYR A 226 -25.70 20.65 28.93
CA TYR A 226 -24.56 21.57 28.85
C TYR A 226 -24.98 23.05 28.84
N LEU A 227 -25.97 23.41 28.02
CA LEU A 227 -26.46 24.78 27.93
C LEU A 227 -27.12 25.23 29.24
N ALA A 228 -27.82 24.34 29.94
CA ALA A 228 -28.40 24.63 31.24
C ALA A 228 -27.32 24.98 32.28
N ILE A 229 -26.18 24.26 32.28
CA ILE A 229 -25.02 24.60 33.13
C ILE A 229 -24.45 25.98 32.77
N GLN A 230 -24.29 26.27 31.47
CA GLN A 230 -23.74 27.56 31.04
C GLN A 230 -24.68 28.73 31.35
N ARG A 231 -26.01 28.54 31.27
CA ARG A 231 -26.99 29.57 31.64
C ARG A 231 -26.90 29.96 33.11
N ILE A 232 -26.73 28.99 34.02
CA ILE A 232 -26.53 29.28 35.45
C ILE A 232 -25.23 30.09 35.64
N ARG A 233 -24.16 29.76 34.90
CA ARG A 233 -22.87 30.45 35.01
C ARG A 233 -22.86 31.87 34.45
N PHE A 234 -23.51 32.08 33.30
CA PHE A 234 -23.46 33.36 32.57
C PHE A 234 -24.69 34.25 32.78
N GLY A 235 -25.73 33.73 33.45
CA GLY A 235 -26.96 34.44 33.74
C GLY A 235 -27.62 34.98 32.47
N GLU A 236 -28.04 36.24 32.51
CA GLU A 236 -28.71 36.92 31.39
C GLU A 236 -27.81 37.17 30.16
N ASN A 237 -26.49 36.97 30.29
CA ASN A 237 -25.55 37.19 29.18
C ASN A 237 -25.53 36.05 28.14
N LEU A 238 -26.31 34.99 28.35
CA LEU A 238 -26.35 33.83 27.46
C LEU A 238 -27.78 33.43 27.13
N GLU A 239 -28.21 33.75 25.92
CA GLU A 239 -29.48 33.30 25.35
C GLU A 239 -29.21 32.25 24.28
N CYS A 240 -29.83 31.08 24.41
CA CYS A 240 -29.65 29.96 23.49
C CYS A 240 -31.00 29.32 23.20
N SER A 241 -31.23 28.88 21.97
CA SER A 241 -32.39 28.06 21.60
C SER A 241 -31.93 26.92 20.69
N ILE A 242 -32.56 25.77 20.83
CA ILE A 242 -32.36 24.61 19.96
C ILE A 242 -33.66 24.44 19.18
N ASP A 243 -33.57 24.58 17.86
CA ASP A 243 -34.67 24.30 16.95
C ASP A 243 -34.35 23.03 16.16
N CYS A 244 -35.18 22.01 16.33
CA CYS A 244 -35.01 20.70 15.71
C CYS A 244 -36.36 20.07 15.41
N GLU A 245 -36.56 19.71 14.14
CA GLU A 245 -37.77 19.01 13.69
C GLU A 245 -37.90 17.63 14.34
N MET A 246 -39.12 17.26 14.74
CA MET A 246 -39.37 16.01 15.46
C MET A 246 -38.94 14.76 14.67
N ALA A 247 -39.07 14.79 13.34
CA ALA A 247 -38.60 13.71 12.47
C ALA A 247 -37.07 13.56 12.52
N ALA A 248 -36.32 14.66 12.62
CA ALA A 248 -34.86 14.66 12.65
C ALA A 248 -34.30 14.09 13.95
N ARG A 249 -35.00 14.21 15.08
CA ARG A 249 -34.56 13.69 16.39
C ARG A 249 -34.26 12.19 16.40
N SER A 250 -34.94 11.42 15.56
CA SER A 250 -34.75 9.97 15.45
C SER A 250 -33.59 9.53 14.54
N VAL A 251 -33.00 10.46 13.78
CA VAL A 251 -31.92 10.17 12.82
C VAL A 251 -30.64 9.79 13.55
N LEU A 252 -29.95 8.78 13.03
CA LEU A 252 -28.64 8.39 13.51
C LEU A 252 -27.56 9.35 12.98
N VAL A 253 -26.84 9.97 13.89
CA VAL A 253 -25.73 10.89 13.60
C VAL A 253 -24.43 10.34 14.18
N PRO A 254 -23.26 10.68 13.59
CA PRO A 254 -21.99 10.50 14.28
C PRO A 254 -22.03 11.27 15.60
N ARG A 255 -21.54 10.65 16.68
CA ARG A 255 -21.44 11.30 17.99
C ARG A 255 -20.64 12.60 17.87
N MET A 256 -21.20 13.70 18.37
CA MET A 256 -20.57 15.03 18.31
C MET A 256 -20.08 15.50 19.68
N VAL A 257 -20.64 14.95 20.75
CA VAL A 257 -20.11 15.15 22.11
C VAL A 257 -18.81 14.34 22.31
N PRO A 258 -17.70 14.98 22.76
CA PRO A 258 -16.40 14.32 22.94
C PRO A 258 -16.41 13.20 23.99
#